data_AF-A0A7L4L8F9-F1
#
_entry.id   AF-A0A7L4L8F9-F1
#
_cell.length_a   1.000
_cell.length_b   1.000
_cell.length_c   1.000
_cell.angle_alpha   90.00
_cell.angle_beta   90.00
_cell.angle_gamma   90.00
#
_symmetry.space_group_name_H-M   'P 1'
#
loop_
_entity.id
_entity.type
_entity.pdbx_description
1 polymer ?
#
loop_
_entity_poly.entity_id
_entity_poly.type
_entity_poly.pdbx_seq_one_letter_code
_entity_poly.pdbx_strand_id
1 'polypeptide(L)'
;EMDDEDCERRRMECLDEMSNLEKQFTDLKDQLYKERLSQVDAKLQEVIAGKAPEYLEPLAALQENMQIRTKVAGIYRELCLESVKNKYECEIQASRQHCESEKLLLYDTVQSELEEKIRRLEEDRHSIDITSELWNDELQSRKKRKDPFSPDKKKPVFSLTFPRPYIVYMLQDLDILEDWTTIRKAMATLGPHRVKPEPPVKLEKHLHSARSEEGRLYYDGEWYGRGQTICIDKKDECPTSAIITTINHDEVWFKRPDGSKSKLYISQLQKGKYSIKHNHN
;
A
#
# COMPACT_ATOMS: atom_id res chain seq x y z
N GLU A 1 81.78 55.41 -43.91
CA GLU A 1 80.33 55.64 -43.87
C GLU A 1 79.67 54.52 -44.66
N MET A 2 78.50 54.02 -44.24
CA MET A 2 77.73 53.15 -45.13
C MET A 2 77.27 53.98 -46.32
N ASP A 3 77.45 53.43 -47.51
CA ASP A 3 76.94 54.01 -48.75
C ASP A 3 75.40 54.00 -48.73
N ASP A 4 74.78 55.01 -49.33
CA ASP A 4 73.32 55.12 -49.45
C ASP A 4 72.74 53.90 -50.18
N GLU A 5 73.50 53.30 -51.10
CA GLU A 5 73.14 52.06 -51.80
C GLU A 5 72.97 50.86 -50.85
N ASP A 6 73.78 50.77 -49.78
CA ASP A 6 73.66 49.70 -48.77
C ASP A 6 72.40 49.87 -47.91
N CYS A 7 72.03 51.13 -47.62
CA CYS A 7 70.79 51.45 -46.91
C CYS A 7 69.56 51.13 -47.77
N GLU A 8 69.58 51.45 -49.06
CA GLU A 8 68.49 51.12 -49.98
C GLU A 8 68.35 49.61 -50.19
N ARG A 9 69.46 48.87 -50.27
CA ARG A 9 69.43 47.40 -50.40
C ARG A 9 68.76 46.73 -49.22
N ARG A 10 69.14 47.08 -47.98
CA ARG A 10 68.50 46.56 -46.76
C ARG A 10 67.03 46.93 -46.65
N ARG A 11 66.65 48.13 -47.09
CA ARG A 11 65.24 48.55 -47.12
C ARG A 11 64.44 47.68 -48.09
N MET A 12 65.00 47.35 -49.24
CA MET A 12 64.37 46.49 -50.23
C MET A 12 64.24 45.04 -49.72
N GLU A 13 65.25 44.51 -49.06
CA GLU A 13 65.21 43.19 -48.41
C GLU A 13 64.11 43.10 -47.35
N CYS A 14 63.98 44.08 -46.45
CA CYS A 14 62.91 44.12 -45.46
C CYS A 14 61.50 44.18 -46.09
N LEU A 15 61.35 44.90 -47.21
CA LEU A 15 60.06 44.98 -47.93
C LEU A 15 59.72 43.65 -48.62
N ASP A 16 60.71 42.96 -49.16
CA ASP A 16 60.53 41.64 -49.76
C ASP A 16 60.18 40.57 -48.70
N GLU A 17 60.83 40.61 -47.53
CA GLU A 17 60.49 39.76 -46.39
C GLU A 17 59.06 39.99 -45.89
N MET A 18 58.63 41.26 -45.78
CA MET A 18 57.26 41.61 -45.42
C MET A 18 56.24 41.09 -46.44
N SER A 19 56.51 41.28 -47.73
CA SER A 19 55.67 40.76 -48.83
C SER A 19 55.57 39.23 -48.81
N ASN A 20 56.69 38.55 -48.56
CA ASN A 20 56.73 37.10 -48.45
C ASN A 20 55.95 36.59 -47.23
N LEU A 21 56.05 37.27 -46.08
CA LEU A 21 55.24 36.97 -44.90
C LEU A 21 53.74 37.15 -45.16
N GLU A 22 53.33 38.26 -45.77
CA GLU A 22 51.94 38.51 -46.15
C GLU A 22 51.39 37.39 -47.06
N LYS A 23 52.19 36.97 -48.04
CA LYS A 23 51.85 35.87 -48.94
C LYS A 23 51.69 34.55 -48.19
N GLN A 24 52.62 34.23 -47.29
CA GLN A 24 52.51 33.03 -46.45
C GLN A 24 51.24 33.07 -45.59
N PHE A 25 50.89 34.21 -45.00
CA PHE A 25 49.64 34.36 -44.25
C PHE A 25 48.40 34.13 -45.14
N THR A 26 48.40 34.65 -46.38
CA THR A 26 47.28 34.42 -47.30
C THR A 26 47.15 32.95 -47.71
N ASP A 27 48.27 32.28 -48.00
CA ASP A 27 48.29 30.87 -48.39
C ASP A 27 47.80 29.97 -47.23
N LEU A 28 48.24 30.26 -46.01
CA LEU A 28 47.85 29.52 -44.80
C LEU A 28 46.36 29.71 -44.48
N LYS A 29 45.85 30.94 -44.66
CA LYS A 29 44.43 31.26 -44.51
C LYS A 29 43.59 30.50 -45.54
N ASP A 30 44.00 30.46 -46.79
CA ASP A 30 43.28 29.77 -47.86
C ASP A 30 43.32 28.25 -47.68
N GLN A 31 44.44 27.71 -47.19
CA GLN A 31 44.55 26.30 -46.81
C GLN A 31 43.58 25.95 -45.68
N LEU A 32 43.49 26.77 -44.63
CA LEU A 32 42.56 26.58 -43.53
C LEU A 32 41.10 26.61 -44.01
N TYR A 33 40.75 27.53 -44.91
CA TYR A 33 39.40 27.58 -45.48
C TYR A 33 39.06 26.34 -46.30
N LYS A 34 39.98 25.88 -47.16
CA LYS A 34 39.79 24.66 -47.96
C LYS A 34 39.63 23.43 -47.07
N GLU A 35 40.43 23.33 -46.02
CA GLU A 35 40.34 22.22 -45.06
C GLU A 35 39.01 22.24 -44.31
N ARG A 36 38.55 23.42 -43.86
CA ARG A 36 37.24 23.56 -43.22
C ARG A 36 36.09 23.20 -44.15
N LEU A 37 36.14 23.64 -45.41
CA LEU A 37 35.13 23.29 -46.40
C LEU A 37 35.10 21.78 -46.63
N SER A 38 36.27 21.15 -46.78
CA SER A 38 36.40 19.69 -46.95
C SER A 38 35.84 18.90 -45.77
N GLN A 39 36.10 19.34 -44.53
CA GLN A 39 35.53 18.73 -43.32
C GLN A 39 33.99 18.80 -43.31
N VAL A 40 33.42 19.95 -43.71
CA VAL A 40 31.96 20.13 -43.78
C VAL A 40 31.36 19.29 -44.89
N ASP A 41 31.96 19.28 -46.08
CA ASP A 41 31.49 18.46 -47.20
C ASP A 41 31.55 16.97 -46.88
N ALA A 42 32.61 16.50 -46.21
CA ALA A 42 32.72 15.11 -45.77
C ALA A 42 31.58 14.73 -44.81
N LYS A 43 31.31 15.57 -43.80
CA LYS A 43 30.18 15.35 -42.88
C LYS A 43 28.83 15.38 -43.61
N LEU A 44 28.65 16.29 -44.57
CA LEU A 44 27.44 16.36 -45.37
C LEU A 44 27.23 15.08 -46.18
N GLN A 45 28.30 14.53 -46.78
CA GLN A 45 28.24 13.26 -47.49
C GLN A 45 27.91 12.08 -46.56
N GLU A 46 28.45 12.05 -45.34
CA GLU A 46 28.09 11.02 -44.34
C GLU A 46 26.59 11.07 -43.98
N VAL A 47 26.04 12.27 -43.84
CA VAL A 47 24.61 12.48 -43.58
C VAL A 47 23.76 12.05 -44.78
N ILE A 48 24.11 12.46 -46.00
CA ILE A 48 23.40 12.08 -47.23
C ILE A 48 23.44 10.56 -47.44
N ALA A 49 24.59 9.93 -47.17
CA ALA A 49 24.76 8.49 -47.24
C ALA A 49 24.03 7.73 -46.11
N GLY A 50 23.44 8.44 -45.13
CA GLY A 50 22.77 7.85 -43.98
C GLY A 50 23.71 7.10 -43.03
N LYS A 51 25.00 7.45 -43.05
CA LYS A 51 26.06 6.81 -42.25
C LYS A 51 26.54 7.68 -41.08
N ALA A 52 25.97 8.88 -40.93
CA ALA A 52 26.33 9.80 -39.86
C ALA A 52 26.08 9.16 -38.48
N PRO A 53 27.14 8.89 -37.70
CA PRO A 53 27.02 8.17 -36.42
C PRO A 53 26.20 8.96 -35.40
N GLU A 54 26.26 10.30 -35.47
CA GLU A 54 25.54 11.23 -34.61
C GLU A 54 24.00 11.02 -34.67
N TYR A 55 23.48 10.42 -35.74
CA TYR A 55 22.07 10.07 -35.89
C TYR A 55 21.80 8.57 -35.69
N LEU A 56 22.72 7.72 -36.15
CA LEU A 56 22.55 6.27 -36.06
C LEU A 56 22.57 5.76 -34.62
N GLU A 57 23.42 6.31 -33.76
CA GLU A 57 23.50 5.89 -32.35
C GLU A 57 22.19 6.20 -31.59
N PRO A 58 21.65 7.45 -31.62
CA PRO A 58 20.34 7.73 -31.03
C PRO A 58 19.21 6.90 -31.64
N LEU A 59 19.25 6.63 -32.95
CA LEU A 59 18.25 5.81 -33.62
C LEU A 59 18.28 4.36 -33.11
N ALA A 60 19.46 3.76 -32.98
CA ALA A 60 19.61 2.41 -32.45
C ALA A 60 19.10 2.32 -31.01
N ALA A 61 19.46 3.29 -30.17
CA ALA A 61 18.96 3.39 -28.79
C ALA A 61 17.43 3.54 -28.74
N LEU A 62 16.85 4.34 -29.64
CA LEU A 62 15.39 4.50 -29.72
C LEU A 62 14.70 3.20 -30.16
N GLN A 63 15.27 2.48 -31.12
CA GLN A 63 14.78 1.18 -31.58
C GLN A 63 14.83 0.13 -30.46
N GLU A 64 15.92 0.09 -29.69
CA GLU A 64 16.04 -0.79 -28.53
C GLU A 64 14.97 -0.46 -27.48
N ASN A 65 14.81 0.82 -27.13
CA ASN A 65 13.78 1.26 -26.19
C ASN A 65 12.36 0.92 -26.67
N MET A 66 12.08 1.02 -27.96
CA MET A 66 10.81 0.57 -28.53
C MET A 66 10.61 -0.94 -28.32
N GLN A 67 11.62 -1.76 -28.61
CA GLN A 67 11.54 -3.21 -28.41
C GLN A 67 11.31 -3.58 -26.95
N ILE A 68 12.03 -2.92 -26.02
CA ILE A 68 11.85 -3.12 -24.58
C ILE A 68 10.42 -2.76 -24.18
N ARG A 69 9.90 -1.59 -24.60
CA ARG A 69 8.52 -1.17 -24.29
C ARG A 69 7.48 -2.17 -24.81
N THR A 70 7.66 -2.68 -26.03
CA THR A 70 6.76 -3.69 -26.60
C THR A 70 6.80 -4.99 -25.79
N LYS A 71 7.98 -5.46 -25.39
CA LYS A 71 8.13 -6.67 -24.55
C LYS A 71 7.46 -6.49 -23.19
N VAL A 72 7.71 -5.37 -22.53
CA VAL A 72 7.11 -5.04 -21.22
C VAL A 72 5.58 -4.97 -21.34
N ALA A 73 5.05 -4.32 -22.38
CA ALA A 73 3.62 -4.27 -22.63
C ALA A 73 3.00 -5.66 -22.85
N GLY A 74 3.72 -6.56 -23.53
CA GLY A 74 3.33 -7.96 -23.70
C GLY A 74 3.21 -8.70 -22.36
N ILE A 75 4.26 -8.65 -21.53
CA ILE A 75 4.26 -9.26 -20.20
C ILE A 75 3.16 -8.68 -19.32
N TYR A 76 2.98 -7.36 -19.34
CA TYR A 76 1.94 -6.70 -18.57
C TYR A 76 0.54 -7.19 -18.96
N ARG A 77 0.28 -7.33 -20.27
CA ARG A 77 -0.98 -7.89 -20.77
C ARG A 77 -1.22 -9.30 -20.25
N GLU A 78 -0.21 -10.16 -20.28
CA GLU A 78 -0.31 -11.55 -19.77
C GLU A 78 -0.63 -11.57 -18.28
N LEU A 79 0.07 -10.77 -17.47
CA LEU A 79 -0.20 -10.65 -16.04
C LEU A 79 -1.61 -10.12 -15.73
N CYS A 80 -2.10 -9.16 -16.52
CA CYS A 80 -3.47 -8.68 -16.39
C CYS A 80 -4.49 -9.77 -16.70
N LEU A 81 -4.28 -10.57 -17.75
CA LEU A 81 -5.16 -11.67 -18.09
C LEU A 81 -5.18 -12.74 -16.99
N GLU A 82 -4.00 -13.11 -16.47
CA GLU A 82 -3.91 -14.07 -15.38
C GLU A 82 -4.57 -13.55 -14.09
N SER A 83 -4.41 -12.25 -13.79
CA SER A 83 -5.11 -11.63 -12.65
C SER A 83 -6.64 -11.69 -12.79
N VAL A 84 -7.17 -11.43 -13.99
CA VAL A 84 -8.61 -11.53 -14.25
C VAL A 84 -9.09 -12.97 -14.11
N LYS A 85 -8.34 -13.92 -14.65
CA LYS A 85 -8.65 -15.36 -14.54
C LYS A 85 -8.68 -15.81 -13.08
N ASN A 86 -7.67 -15.43 -12.29
CA ASN A 86 -7.61 -15.76 -10.87
C ASN A 86 -8.81 -15.18 -10.10
N LYS A 87 -9.19 -13.92 -10.36
CA LYS A 87 -10.39 -13.33 -9.74
C LYS A 87 -11.65 -14.10 -10.09
N TYR A 88 -11.80 -14.48 -11.36
CA TYR A 88 -12.94 -15.27 -11.82
C TYR A 88 -12.99 -16.64 -11.13
N GLU A 89 -11.86 -17.34 -11.02
CA GLU A 89 -11.78 -18.63 -10.34
C GLU A 89 -12.09 -18.51 -8.83
N CYS A 90 -11.54 -17.50 -8.17
CA CYS A 90 -11.85 -17.20 -6.77
C CYS A 90 -13.34 -16.92 -6.56
N GLU A 91 -13.98 -16.16 -7.45
CA GLU A 91 -15.41 -15.84 -7.35
C GLU A 91 -16.29 -17.08 -7.50
N ILE A 92 -15.94 -17.98 -8.45
CA ILE A 92 -16.61 -19.26 -8.60
C ILE A 92 -16.50 -20.08 -7.32
N GLN A 93 -15.28 -20.17 -6.77
CA GLN A 93 -15.05 -20.94 -5.55
C GLN A 93 -15.82 -20.36 -4.36
N ALA A 94 -15.77 -19.05 -4.17
CA ALA A 94 -16.49 -18.36 -3.10
C ALA A 94 -18.01 -18.59 -3.23
N SER A 95 -18.55 -18.46 -4.44
CA SER A 95 -19.98 -18.70 -4.72
C SER A 95 -20.40 -20.14 -4.40
N ARG A 96 -19.57 -21.12 -4.75
CA ARG A 96 -19.82 -22.55 -4.45
C ARG A 96 -19.82 -22.79 -2.94
N GLN A 97 -18.78 -22.34 -2.25
CA GLN A 97 -18.65 -22.49 -0.79
C GLN A 97 -19.79 -21.80 -0.05
N HIS A 98 -20.18 -20.59 -0.49
CA HIS A 98 -21.32 -19.87 0.06
C HIS A 98 -22.61 -20.68 -0.12
N CYS A 99 -22.87 -21.21 -1.32
CA CYS A 99 -24.05 -22.02 -1.57
C CYS A 99 -24.09 -23.30 -0.71
N GLU A 100 -22.94 -23.97 -0.55
CA GLU A 100 -22.84 -25.17 0.29
C GLU A 100 -23.07 -24.84 1.77
N SER A 101 -22.49 -23.75 2.27
CA SER A 101 -22.68 -23.26 3.64
C SER A 101 -24.13 -22.90 3.93
N GLU A 102 -24.78 -22.13 3.04
CA GLU A 102 -26.18 -21.73 3.20
C GLU A 102 -27.11 -22.95 3.19
N LYS A 103 -26.81 -23.93 2.33
CA LYS A 103 -27.55 -25.20 2.30
C LYS A 103 -27.44 -25.93 3.65
N LEU A 104 -26.24 -26.05 4.21
CA LEU A 104 -26.02 -26.70 5.50
C LEU A 104 -26.72 -25.95 6.64
N LEU A 105 -26.59 -24.62 6.67
CA LEU A 105 -27.25 -23.77 7.67
C LEU A 105 -28.78 -23.93 7.63
N LEU A 106 -29.36 -24.06 6.43
CA LEU A 106 -30.79 -24.30 6.27
C LEU A 106 -31.20 -25.66 6.83
N TYR A 107 -30.41 -26.72 6.60
CA TYR A 107 -30.67 -28.03 7.19
C TYR A 107 -30.63 -27.98 8.72
N ASP A 108 -29.61 -27.34 9.30
CA ASP A 108 -29.47 -27.19 10.75
C ASP A 108 -30.64 -26.40 11.36
N THR A 109 -31.09 -25.36 10.65
CA THR A 109 -32.24 -24.54 11.05
C THR A 109 -33.52 -25.38 11.08
N VAL A 110 -33.80 -26.11 9.99
CA VAL A 110 -34.97 -26.99 9.91
C VAL A 110 -34.92 -28.10 10.95
N GLN A 111 -33.75 -28.71 11.15
CA GLN A 111 -33.55 -29.73 12.17
C GLN A 111 -33.86 -29.17 13.56
N SER A 112 -33.30 -28.01 13.91
CA SER A 112 -33.54 -27.35 15.19
C SER A 112 -35.02 -27.01 15.41
N GLU A 113 -35.72 -26.55 14.37
CA GLU A 113 -37.17 -26.29 14.44
C GLU A 113 -37.99 -27.56 14.68
N LEU A 114 -37.59 -28.68 14.06
CA LEU A 114 -38.26 -29.97 14.26
C LEU A 114 -38.01 -30.51 15.66
N GLU A 115 -36.77 -30.45 16.15
CA GLU A 115 -36.40 -30.85 17.52
C GLU A 115 -37.14 -30.01 18.56
N GLU A 116 -37.26 -28.69 18.34
CA GLU A 116 -38.05 -27.79 19.17
C GLU A 116 -39.54 -28.15 19.17
N LYS A 117 -40.12 -28.44 18.00
CA LYS A 117 -41.52 -28.88 17.89
C LYS A 117 -41.76 -30.20 18.62
N ILE A 118 -40.84 -31.16 18.49
CA ILE A 118 -40.90 -32.42 19.22
C ILE A 118 -40.89 -32.15 20.72
N ARG A 119 -39.96 -31.33 21.22
CA ARG A 119 -39.86 -31.00 22.65
C ARG A 119 -41.14 -30.35 23.19
N ARG A 120 -41.72 -29.40 22.46
CA ARG A 120 -43.01 -28.78 22.85
C ARG A 120 -44.15 -29.79 22.90
N LEU A 121 -44.24 -30.70 21.93
CA LEU A 121 -45.24 -31.76 21.95
C LEU A 121 -45.05 -32.72 23.14
N GLU A 122 -43.81 -33.00 23.50
CA GLU A 122 -43.49 -33.79 24.69
C GLU A 122 -43.88 -33.02 25.97
N GLU A 123 -43.55 -31.74 26.08
CA GLU A 123 -43.97 -30.88 27.19
C GLU A 123 -45.50 -30.82 27.32
N ASP A 124 -46.22 -30.62 26.21
CA ASP A 124 -47.68 -30.61 26.16
C ASP A 124 -48.25 -31.96 26.64
N ARG A 125 -47.67 -33.09 26.20
CA ARG A 125 -48.07 -34.43 26.68
C ARG A 125 -47.91 -34.56 28.20
N HIS A 126 -46.74 -34.20 28.74
CA HIS A 126 -46.52 -34.25 30.19
C HIS A 126 -47.43 -33.28 30.95
N SER A 127 -47.75 -32.10 30.38
CA SER A 127 -48.65 -31.14 30.99
C SER A 127 -50.09 -31.68 31.12
N ILE A 128 -50.56 -32.44 30.12
CA ILE A 128 -51.86 -33.10 30.13
C ILE A 128 -51.89 -34.22 31.17
N ASP A 129 -50.82 -35.02 31.26
CA ASP A 129 -50.71 -36.09 32.27
C ASP A 129 -50.77 -35.52 33.69
N ILE A 130 -49.99 -34.47 33.98
CA ILE A 130 -50.00 -33.78 35.29
C ILE A 130 -51.37 -33.16 35.60
N THR A 131 -51.99 -32.51 34.62
CA THR A 131 -53.31 -31.90 34.79
C THR A 131 -54.37 -32.97 35.02
N SER A 132 -54.31 -34.08 34.30
CA SER A 132 -55.20 -35.25 34.46
C SER A 132 -55.06 -35.90 35.84
N GLU A 133 -53.84 -36.01 36.38
CA GLU A 133 -53.61 -36.48 37.75
C GLU A 133 -54.22 -35.54 38.81
N LEU A 134 -54.12 -34.22 38.62
CA LEU A 134 -54.73 -33.21 39.50
C LEU A 134 -56.27 -33.27 39.50
N TRP A 135 -56.91 -33.43 38.33
CA TRP A 135 -58.37 -33.59 38.26
C TRP A 135 -58.85 -34.95 38.77
N ASN A 136 -58.03 -36.00 38.67
CA ASN A 136 -58.33 -37.30 39.26
C ASN A 136 -58.16 -37.32 40.79
N ASP A 137 -57.26 -36.51 41.35
CA ASP A 137 -57.06 -36.40 42.81
C ASP A 137 -58.21 -35.62 43.49
N GLU A 138 -58.77 -34.61 42.83
CA GLU A 138 -59.99 -33.90 43.29
C GLU A 138 -61.21 -34.85 43.39
N LEU A 139 -61.25 -35.92 42.58
CA LEU A 139 -62.31 -36.93 42.59
C LEU A 139 -62.06 -38.10 43.56
N GLN A 140 -60.85 -38.27 44.10
CA GLN A 140 -60.48 -39.38 45.00
C GLN A 140 -60.33 -38.98 46.48
N SER A 141 -60.44 -37.70 46.84
CA SER A 141 -60.31 -37.17 48.22
C SER A 141 -61.43 -37.56 49.21
N ARG A 142 -62.18 -38.64 48.96
CA ARG A 142 -63.23 -39.12 49.89
C ARG A 142 -63.15 -40.61 50.18
N LYS A 143 -62.14 -41.05 50.93
CA LYS A 143 -62.25 -42.17 51.92
C LYS A 143 -60.98 -42.36 52.77
N LYS A 144 -61.13 -42.11 54.09
CA LYS A 144 -60.72 -42.95 55.27
C LYS A 144 -59.25 -43.41 55.33
N ARG A 145 -58.47 -43.22 56.42
CA ARG A 145 -58.72 -43.40 57.87
C ARG A 145 -57.54 -42.80 58.67
N LYS A 146 -57.83 -42.30 59.87
CA LYS A 146 -56.89 -41.94 60.95
C LYS A 146 -56.34 -43.21 61.64
N ASP A 147 -55.05 -43.21 61.98
CA ASP A 147 -54.54 -43.70 63.27
C ASP A 147 -53.25 -42.94 63.69
N PRO A 148 -53.03 -42.60 64.98
CA PRO A 148 -52.11 -41.55 65.43
C PRO A 148 -50.95 -42.05 66.33
N PHE A 149 -49.71 -41.96 65.85
CA PHE A 149 -48.44 -41.90 66.60
C PHE A 149 -47.36 -41.55 65.56
N SER A 150 -46.48 -40.55 65.61
CA SER A 150 -46.07 -39.56 66.60
C SER A 150 -45.28 -38.47 65.82
N PRO A 151 -45.07 -37.28 66.38
CA PRO A 151 -44.49 -36.14 65.68
C PRO A 151 -42.95 -36.17 65.74
N ASP A 152 -42.27 -35.73 64.67
CA ASP A 152 -41.36 -34.60 64.83
C ASP A 152 -40.97 -34.00 63.48
N LYS A 153 -41.24 -32.69 63.37
CA LYS A 153 -40.79 -31.83 62.28
C LYS A 153 -39.41 -31.31 62.66
N LYS A 154 -38.44 -31.36 61.74
CA LYS A 154 -37.57 -30.22 61.34
C LYS A 154 -36.52 -30.63 60.31
N LYS A 155 -36.70 -30.09 59.10
CA LYS A 155 -35.73 -29.51 58.13
C LYS A 155 -34.37 -30.21 57.91
N PRO A 156 -33.95 -30.42 56.65
CA PRO A 156 -32.54 -30.69 56.37
C PRO A 156 -31.75 -29.40 56.55
N VAL A 157 -30.94 -29.34 57.61
CA VAL A 157 -29.87 -28.33 57.74
C VAL A 157 -28.58 -29.02 57.32
N PHE A 158 -27.95 -28.45 56.30
CA PHE A 158 -26.59 -28.74 55.85
C PHE A 158 -25.64 -28.94 57.03
N SER A 159 -24.91 -30.07 57.05
CA SER A 159 -23.69 -30.19 57.85
C SER A 159 -22.68 -31.11 57.17
N LEU A 160 -21.76 -30.46 56.45
CA LEU A 160 -20.33 -30.73 56.42
C LEU A 160 -19.89 -32.15 56.03
N THR A 161 -20.00 -32.46 54.75
CA THR A 161 -18.96 -33.26 54.09
C THR A 161 -17.73 -32.37 53.95
N PHE A 162 -16.61 -32.80 54.55
CA PHE A 162 -15.29 -32.21 54.38
C PHE A 162 -15.00 -31.92 52.89
N PRO A 163 -14.66 -30.67 52.48
CA PRO A 163 -14.40 -30.41 51.08
C PRO A 163 -13.03 -30.96 50.73
N ARG A 164 -12.99 -31.94 49.84
CA ARG A 164 -11.84 -32.11 48.95
C ARG A 164 -11.61 -30.76 48.25
N PRO A 165 -10.36 -30.32 47.98
CA PRO A 165 -10.13 -29.09 47.26
C PRO A 165 -10.81 -29.20 45.88
N TYR A 166 -11.92 -28.51 45.73
CA TYR A 166 -12.65 -28.41 44.48
C TYR A 166 -11.90 -27.42 43.62
N ILE A 167 -11.24 -27.92 42.57
CA ILE A 167 -10.63 -27.06 41.55
C ILE A 167 -11.78 -26.53 40.70
N VAL A 168 -12.13 -25.27 40.92
CA VAL A 168 -13.10 -24.53 40.10
C VAL A 168 -12.40 -24.17 38.79
N TYR A 169 -12.78 -24.82 37.69
CA TYR A 169 -12.18 -24.54 36.37
C TYR A 169 -12.78 -23.32 35.66
N MET A 170 -13.95 -22.85 36.10
CA MET A 170 -14.69 -21.74 35.49
C MET A 170 -14.98 -20.67 36.54
N LEU A 171 -14.59 -19.44 36.25
CA LEU A 171 -14.92 -18.29 37.10
C LEU A 171 -16.44 -18.05 37.12
N GLN A 172 -16.96 -17.49 38.21
CA GLN A 172 -18.36 -17.08 38.26
C GLN A 172 -18.57 -15.86 37.36
N ASP A 173 -19.76 -15.71 36.78
CA ASP A 173 -20.08 -14.59 35.87
C ASP A 173 -19.82 -13.21 36.51
N LEU A 174 -19.94 -13.13 37.84
CA LEU A 174 -19.68 -11.90 38.60
C LEU A 174 -18.18 -11.52 38.58
N ASP A 175 -17.29 -12.50 38.75
CA ASP A 175 -15.84 -12.30 38.73
C ASP A 175 -15.37 -11.95 37.31
N ILE A 176 -15.97 -12.59 36.29
CA ILE A 176 -15.73 -12.28 34.87
C ILE A 176 -16.16 -10.83 34.58
N LEU A 177 -17.31 -10.39 35.11
CA LEU A 177 -17.77 -9.02 34.94
C LEU A 177 -16.86 -8.02 35.64
N GLU A 178 -16.40 -8.34 36.85
CA GLU A 178 -15.50 -7.48 37.63
C GLU A 178 -14.15 -7.32 36.91
N ASP A 179 -13.55 -8.42 36.44
CA ASP A 179 -12.32 -8.41 35.64
C ASP A 179 -12.52 -7.65 34.34
N TRP A 180 -13.66 -7.84 33.66
CA TRP A 180 -14.00 -7.07 32.46
C TRP A 180 -14.05 -5.56 32.72
N THR A 181 -14.66 -5.14 33.83
CA THR A 181 -14.62 -3.72 34.24
C THR A 181 -13.24 -3.23 34.64
N THR A 182 -12.42 -4.07 35.27
CA THR A 182 -11.06 -3.75 35.70
C THR A 182 -10.14 -3.58 34.49
N ILE A 183 -10.23 -4.48 33.51
CA ILE A 183 -9.55 -4.37 32.21
C ILE A 183 -9.98 -3.09 31.51
N ARG A 184 -11.28 -2.79 31.46
CA ARG A 184 -11.78 -1.57 30.81
C ARG A 184 -11.32 -0.29 31.51
N LYS A 185 -11.21 -0.29 32.84
CA LYS A 185 -10.61 0.80 33.62
C LYS A 185 -9.11 0.92 33.37
N ALA A 186 -8.38 -0.19 33.30
CA ALA A 186 -6.95 -0.21 33.03
C ALA A 186 -6.62 0.22 31.59
N MET A 187 -7.45 -0.14 30.61
CA MET A 187 -7.36 0.35 29.23
C MET A 187 -7.69 1.86 29.13
N ALA A 188 -8.44 2.41 30.09
CA ALA A 188 -8.68 3.84 30.18
C ALA A 188 -7.49 4.60 30.82
N THR A 189 -6.71 3.95 31.71
CA THR A 189 -5.52 4.56 32.33
C THR A 189 -4.24 4.34 31.52
N LEU A 190 -4.13 3.21 30.82
CA LEU A 190 -3.14 2.94 29.77
C LEU A 190 -3.72 3.40 28.44
N GLY A 191 -3.80 4.71 28.24
CA GLY A 191 -4.35 5.28 27.02
C GLY A 191 -3.66 4.74 25.75
N PRO A 192 -4.38 4.58 24.62
CA PRO A 192 -3.75 4.55 23.31
C PRO A 192 -3.03 5.88 23.11
N HIS A 193 -1.84 5.85 22.51
CA HIS A 193 -1.25 7.04 21.95
C HIS A 193 -2.25 7.65 20.94
N ARG A 194 -2.86 8.76 21.37
CA ARG A 194 -3.68 9.74 20.64
C ARG A 194 -4.50 9.21 19.45
N VAL A 195 -5.82 9.15 19.61
CA VAL A 195 -6.76 9.95 18.78
C VAL A 195 -8.01 10.26 19.62
N LYS A 196 -8.28 11.54 19.87
CA LYS A 196 -9.53 12.03 20.48
C LYS A 196 -10.67 12.04 19.43
N PRO A 197 -11.92 11.72 19.79
CA PRO A 197 -13.08 11.88 18.91
C PRO A 197 -13.87 13.17 19.23
N GLU A 198 -14.08 14.04 18.22
CA GLU A 198 -15.22 14.95 17.95
C GLU A 198 -14.97 15.67 16.59
N PRO A 199 -15.96 16.21 15.85
CA PRO A 199 -17.35 15.83 15.53
C PRO A 199 -17.45 15.43 14.01
N PRO A 200 -18.63 15.19 13.38
CA PRO A 200 -18.71 14.42 12.14
C PRO A 200 -18.38 15.28 10.90
N VAL A 201 -17.21 15.07 10.31
CA VAL A 201 -16.90 15.59 8.97
C VAL A 201 -16.41 14.44 8.11
N LYS A 202 -17.32 14.00 7.23
CA LYS A 202 -17.11 13.23 5.99
C LYS A 202 -15.80 12.45 5.93
N LEU A 203 -15.89 11.16 6.28
CA LEU A 203 -14.83 10.18 6.15
C LEU A 203 -14.42 10.00 4.67
N GLU A 204 -13.51 10.85 4.19
CA GLU A 204 -12.65 10.54 3.06
C GLU A 204 -11.53 9.66 3.66
N LYS A 205 -11.70 8.33 3.65
CA LYS A 205 -10.67 7.38 4.10
C LYS A 205 -9.36 7.74 3.39
N HIS A 206 -8.39 8.27 4.12
CA HIS A 206 -7.03 8.43 3.61
C HIS A 206 -6.53 7.05 3.21
N LEU A 207 -6.30 6.85 1.91
CA LEU A 207 -5.93 5.56 1.33
C LEU A 207 -4.51 5.14 1.76
N HIS A 208 -3.66 6.11 2.06
CA HIS A 208 -2.27 5.88 2.46
C HIS A 208 -1.91 6.66 3.74
N SER A 209 -1.10 6.04 4.58
CA SER A 209 -0.55 6.65 5.80
C SER A 209 0.66 7.51 5.44
N ALA A 210 0.46 8.83 5.31
CA ALA A 210 1.54 9.78 5.04
C ALA A 210 1.58 10.87 6.12
N ARG A 211 2.74 11.10 6.75
CA ARG A 211 2.96 12.16 7.76
C ARG A 211 4.37 12.71 7.69
N SER A 212 4.58 13.97 8.07
CA SER A 212 5.92 14.52 8.28
C SER A 212 6.18 14.65 9.77
N GLU A 213 7.34 14.15 10.22
CA GLU A 213 7.76 14.21 11.61
C GLU A 213 9.28 14.42 11.65
N GLU A 214 9.75 15.41 12.41
CA GLU A 214 11.19 15.71 12.59
C GLU A 214 11.99 15.90 11.29
N GLY A 215 11.40 16.49 10.25
CA GLY A 215 12.07 16.69 8.95
C GLY A 215 12.28 15.39 8.14
N ARG A 216 11.57 14.31 8.53
CA ARG A 216 11.45 13.05 7.78
C ARG A 216 10.00 12.88 7.33
N LEU A 217 9.82 12.25 6.17
CA LEU A 217 8.52 11.91 5.61
C LEU A 217 8.26 10.42 5.90
N TYR A 218 7.17 10.11 6.56
CA TYR A 218 6.66 8.74 6.66
C TYR A 218 5.62 8.53 5.57
N TYR A 219 5.76 7.46 4.78
CA TYR A 219 4.79 7.07 3.78
C TYR A 219 4.69 5.54 3.71
N ASP A 220 3.48 5.02 3.96
CA ASP A 220 3.09 3.61 3.79
C ASP A 220 4.04 2.59 4.48
N GLY A 221 4.47 2.91 5.71
CA GLY A 221 5.36 2.05 6.50
C GLY A 221 6.82 2.50 6.56
N GLU A 222 7.26 3.29 5.59
CA GLU A 222 8.68 3.62 5.38
C GLU A 222 8.99 5.09 5.70
N TRP A 223 10.23 5.34 6.14
CA TRP A 223 10.74 6.67 6.44
C TRP A 223 11.70 7.18 5.38
N TYR A 224 11.41 8.38 4.89
CA TYR A 224 12.16 9.07 3.86
C TYR A 224 12.83 10.33 4.42
N GLY A 225 14.12 10.49 4.15
CA GLY A 225 14.95 11.60 4.61
C GLY A 225 15.38 12.55 3.50
N ARG A 226 15.82 13.75 3.90
CA ARG A 226 16.46 14.71 2.98
C ARG A 226 17.71 14.08 2.34
N GLY A 227 17.84 14.24 1.01
CA GLY A 227 18.94 13.71 0.21
C GLY A 227 18.72 12.31 -0.34
N GLN A 228 17.63 11.62 0.04
CA GLN A 228 17.31 10.31 -0.52
C GLN A 228 16.65 10.42 -1.90
N THR A 229 16.97 9.46 -2.77
CA THR A 229 16.33 9.27 -4.07
C THR A 229 15.06 8.44 -3.90
N ILE A 230 13.94 8.99 -4.35
CA ILE A 230 12.62 8.37 -4.32
C ILE A 230 12.05 8.27 -5.73
N CYS A 231 11.18 7.29 -5.95
CA CYS A 231 10.36 7.18 -7.15
C CYS A 231 8.95 7.68 -6.84
N ILE A 232 8.53 8.69 -7.59
CA ILE A 232 7.19 9.30 -7.48
C ILE A 232 6.35 8.77 -8.65
N ASP A 233 5.28 8.07 -8.29
CA ASP A 233 4.30 7.53 -9.23
C ASP A 233 3.02 8.36 -9.17
N LYS A 234 2.52 8.77 -10.34
CA LYS A 234 1.25 9.48 -10.50
C LYS A 234 0.41 8.58 -11.40
N LYS A 235 -0.83 8.29 -11.00
CA LYS A 235 -1.73 7.30 -11.64
C LYS A 235 -1.82 7.35 -13.19
N ASP A 236 -1.48 8.48 -13.81
CA ASP A 236 -1.61 8.73 -15.26
C ASP A 236 -0.27 9.05 -15.97
N GLU A 237 0.88 8.98 -15.29
CA GLU A 237 2.21 9.34 -15.83
C GLU A 237 3.28 8.29 -15.50
N CYS A 238 4.39 8.29 -16.25
CA CYS A 238 5.51 7.39 -15.95
C CYS A 238 6.15 7.72 -14.58
N PRO A 239 6.48 6.71 -13.77
CA PRO A 239 7.12 6.93 -12.48
C PRO A 239 8.44 7.67 -12.67
N THR A 240 8.60 8.77 -11.93
CA THR A 240 9.73 9.67 -12.08
C THR A 240 10.64 9.58 -10.86
N SER A 241 11.95 9.44 -11.07
CA SER A 241 12.93 9.50 -10.01
C SER A 241 13.17 10.94 -9.57
N ALA A 242 13.29 11.18 -8.27
CA ALA A 242 13.58 12.49 -7.72
C ALA A 242 14.31 12.40 -6.39
N ILE A 243 15.07 13.44 -6.04
CA ILE A 243 15.81 13.53 -4.77
C ILE A 243 15.06 14.47 -3.83
N ILE A 244 14.82 14.04 -2.59
CA ILE A 244 14.20 14.87 -1.57
C ILE A 244 15.16 16.00 -1.17
N THR A 245 14.72 17.24 -1.30
CA THR A 245 15.53 18.42 -0.98
C THR A 245 15.16 19.04 0.36
N THR A 246 13.88 19.07 0.70
CA THR A 246 13.37 19.66 1.95
C THR A 246 12.03 19.01 2.31
N ILE A 247 11.80 18.78 3.60
CA ILE A 247 10.57 18.19 4.14
C ILE A 247 10.00 19.19 5.15
N ASN A 248 8.82 19.73 4.87
CA ASN A 248 8.04 20.59 5.77
C ASN A 248 6.86 19.82 6.35
N HIS A 249 6.15 20.42 7.30
CA HIS A 249 5.00 19.81 7.99
C HIS A 249 3.85 19.41 7.03
N ASP A 250 3.64 20.16 5.94
CA ASP A 250 2.51 19.95 5.02
C ASP A 250 2.94 19.62 3.58
N GLU A 251 4.21 19.87 3.23
CA GLU A 251 4.73 19.72 1.87
C GLU A 251 6.16 19.19 1.84
N VAL A 252 6.48 18.45 0.79
CA VAL A 252 7.80 17.86 0.54
C VAL A 252 8.31 18.36 -0.81
N TRP A 253 9.52 18.93 -0.79
CA TRP A 253 10.20 19.44 -1.97
C TRP A 253 11.18 18.40 -2.52
N PHE A 254 11.14 18.18 -3.82
CA PHE A 254 12.01 17.25 -4.51
C PHE A 254 12.59 17.87 -5.79
N LYS A 255 13.74 17.34 -6.22
CA LYS A 255 14.44 17.73 -7.43
C LYS A 255 14.50 16.54 -8.39
N ARG A 256 14.02 16.72 -9.61
CA ARG A 256 14.07 15.71 -10.68
C ARG A 256 15.46 15.69 -11.35
N PRO A 257 15.79 14.62 -12.11
CA PRO A 257 17.05 14.51 -12.85
C PRO A 257 17.21 15.60 -13.93
N ASP A 258 16.11 16.17 -14.42
CA ASP A 258 16.08 17.32 -15.34
C ASP A 258 16.52 18.66 -14.69
N GLY A 259 16.78 18.65 -13.38
CA GLY A 259 17.14 19.84 -12.60
C GLY A 259 15.95 20.65 -12.08
N SER A 260 14.72 20.32 -12.51
CA SER A 260 13.50 20.98 -12.05
C SER A 260 13.20 20.65 -10.59
N LYS A 261 12.73 21.66 -9.85
CA LYS A 261 12.24 21.50 -8.48
C LYS A 261 10.72 21.44 -8.51
N SER A 262 10.14 20.53 -7.75
CA SER A 262 8.70 20.41 -7.60
C SER A 262 8.36 20.02 -6.17
N LYS A 263 7.09 20.20 -5.81
CA LYS A 263 6.62 19.95 -4.44
C LYS A 263 5.38 19.06 -4.45
N LEU A 264 5.26 18.28 -3.39
CA LEU A 264 4.13 17.38 -3.12
C LEU A 264 3.54 17.74 -1.77
N TYR A 265 2.22 17.84 -1.70
CA TYR A 265 1.54 18.01 -0.42
C TYR A 265 1.30 16.65 0.24
N ILE A 266 1.46 16.56 1.55
CA ILE A 266 1.20 15.33 2.30
C ILE A 266 -0.26 14.88 2.12
N SER A 267 -1.19 15.84 2.03
CA SER A 267 -2.59 15.55 1.71
C SER A 267 -2.79 14.85 0.35
N GLN A 268 -1.93 15.11 -0.63
CA GLN A 268 -2.00 14.45 -1.94
C GLN A 268 -1.50 13.00 -1.87
N LEU A 269 -0.51 12.73 -1.02
CA LEU A 269 -0.02 11.38 -0.72
C LEU A 269 -1.08 10.57 0.04
N GLN A 270 -1.69 11.17 1.06
CA GLN A 270 -2.76 10.51 1.84
C GLN A 270 -4.00 10.17 0.99
N LYS A 271 -4.31 11.00 -0.01
CA LYS A 271 -5.40 10.79 -0.97
C LYS A 271 -5.04 9.80 -2.10
N GLY A 272 -3.80 9.32 -2.17
CA GLY A 272 -3.33 8.41 -3.21
C GLY A 272 -3.28 9.02 -4.62
N LYS A 273 -3.17 10.35 -4.72
CA LYS A 273 -2.93 11.02 -6.02
C LYS A 273 -1.51 10.77 -6.51
N TYR A 274 -0.59 10.64 -5.56
CA TYR A 274 0.81 10.32 -5.80
C TYR A 274 1.23 9.22 -4.83
N SER A 275 2.08 8.33 -5.31
CA SER A 275 2.67 7.25 -4.52
C SER A 275 4.18 7.42 -4.48
N ILE A 276 4.81 7.21 -3.33
CA ILE A 276 6.26 7.30 -3.16
C ILE A 276 6.81 5.92 -2.81
N LYS A 277 7.92 5.54 -3.45
CA LYS A 277 8.68 4.32 -3.14
C LYS A 277 10.17 4.62 -3.10
N HIS A 278 10.93 3.81 -2.34
CA HIS A 278 12.39 3.83 -2.45
C HIS A 278 12.83 3.46 -3.86
N ASN A 279 13.74 4.24 -4.42
CA ASN A 279 14.41 3.85 -5.66
C ASN A 279 15.60 2.95 -5.29
N HIS A 280 15.36 1.64 -5.22
CA HIS A 280 16.45 0.66 -5.20
C HIS A 280 16.96 0.51 -6.63
N ASN A 281 18.04 1.22 -6.93
CA ASN A 281 18.91 0.90 -8.05
C ASN A 281 19.82 -0.28 -7.65
#